data_AF-A0A7J0FQA6-F1
#
_entry.id   AF-A0A7J0FQA6-F1
#
_cell.length_a   1.000
_cell.length_b   1.000
_cell.length_c   1.000
_cell.angle_alpha   90.00
_cell.angle_beta   90.00
_cell.angle_gamma   90.00
#
_symmetry.space_group_name_H-M   'P 1'
#
loop_
_entity.id
_entity.type
_entity.pdbx_description
1 polymer ?
#
loop_
_entity_poly.entity_id
_entity_poly.type
_entity_poly.pdbx_seq_one_letter_code
_entity_poly.pdbx_strand_id
1 'polypeptide(L)'
;MASSSQNNFDLNVVPNVQPEIRHSSYLSQKDPLMTNASVMLDDAVAASVARGIITPQDEKLLADRTDVEAINDSMALSIQCASSVSNMARRLQVRGNEVQELRTQVLSLQ
;
A
#
# COMPACT_ATOMS: atom_id res chain seq x y z
N MET A 1 -11.23 7.71 30.21
CA MET A 1 -10.06 8.25 29.49
C MET A 1 -9.58 7.17 28.54
N ALA A 2 -10.04 7.20 27.28
CA ALA A 2 -9.66 6.19 26.29
C ALA A 2 -8.35 6.64 25.62
N SER A 3 -7.30 5.85 25.79
CA SER A 3 -6.05 6.03 25.07
C SER A 3 -6.29 5.61 23.62
N SER A 4 -6.54 6.57 22.74
CA SER A 4 -6.49 6.35 21.30
C SER A 4 -5.03 6.17 20.93
N SER A 5 -4.61 4.92 20.76
CA SER A 5 -3.29 4.59 20.24
C SER A 5 -3.29 4.99 18.76
N GLN A 6 -2.89 6.24 18.49
CA GLN A 6 -2.64 6.74 17.14
C GLN A 6 -1.41 6.03 16.57
N ASN A 7 -1.60 4.81 16.10
CA ASN A 7 -0.66 4.10 15.26
C ASN A 7 -0.67 4.78 13.87
N ASN A 8 -0.11 5.99 13.78
CA ASN A 8 0.07 6.67 12.51
C ASN A 8 1.20 5.95 11.75
N PHE A 9 0.83 5.13 10.78
CA PHE A 9 1.76 4.58 9.80
C PHE A 9 2.29 5.72 8.91
N ASP A 10 3.41 6.32 9.30
CA ASP A 10 4.04 7.36 8.48
C ASP A 10 4.64 6.74 7.21
N LEU A 11 3.93 6.88 6.09
CA LEU A 11 4.37 6.45 4.76
C LEU A 11 5.63 7.18 4.25
N ASN A 12 6.12 8.20 4.97
CA ASN A 12 7.36 8.90 4.66
C ASN A 12 8.57 8.34 5.43
N VAL A 13 8.37 7.44 6.42
CA VAL A 13 9.46 6.79 7.14
C VAL A 13 10.12 5.73 6.25
N VAL A 14 11.43 5.81 6.11
CA VAL A 14 12.23 4.74 5.50
C VAL A 14 12.26 3.56 6.47
N PRO A 15 11.81 2.35 6.09
CA PRO A 15 11.82 1.20 6.98
C PRO A 15 13.25 0.85 7.40
N ASN A 16 13.53 0.87 8.70
CA ASN A 16 14.85 0.51 9.27
C ASN A 16 14.94 -0.98 9.66
N VAL A 17 13.90 -1.76 9.41
CA VAL A 17 13.82 -3.19 9.76
C VAL A 17 13.84 -4.00 8.46
N GLN A 18 14.67 -5.05 8.42
CA GLN A 18 14.68 -5.98 7.29
C GLN A 18 13.28 -6.62 7.14
N PRO A 19 12.69 -6.61 5.93
CA PRO A 19 11.38 -7.22 5.74
C PRO A 19 11.47 -8.72 6.00
N GLU A 20 10.67 -9.21 6.94
CA GLU A 20 10.49 -10.64 7.16
C GLU A 20 9.84 -11.23 5.90
N ILE A 21 10.60 -12.02 5.14
CA ILE A 21 10.13 -12.59 3.87
C ILE A 21 9.11 -13.68 4.20
N ARG A 22 7.83 -13.32 4.25
CA ARG A 22 6.74 -14.30 4.30
C ARG A 22 6.53 -14.86 2.90
N HIS A 23 6.83 -16.14 2.75
CA HIS A 23 6.47 -16.90 1.56
C HIS A 23 4.95 -17.14 1.60
N SER A 24 4.19 -16.26 0.96
CA SER A 24 2.76 -16.52 0.73
C SER A 24 2.67 -17.78 -0.13
N SER A 25 2.21 -18.87 0.47
CA SER A 25 2.09 -20.16 -0.20
C SER A 25 0.82 -20.12 -1.03
N TYR A 26 0.86 -19.40 -2.15
CA TYR A 26 -0.18 -19.49 -3.15
C TYR A 26 -0.20 -20.94 -3.64
N LEU A 27 -1.21 -21.70 -3.21
CA LEU A 27 -1.55 -22.94 -3.90
C LEU A 27 -1.79 -22.55 -5.34
N SER A 28 -0.89 -22.95 -6.24
CA SER A 28 -1.04 -22.76 -7.68
C SER A 28 -2.42 -23.30 -8.07
N GLN A 29 -3.35 -22.38 -8.30
CA GLN A 29 -4.67 -22.72 -8.83
C GLN A 29 -4.41 -23.34 -10.20
N LYS A 30 -4.70 -24.65 -10.32
CA LYS A 30 -4.43 -25.46 -11.53
C LYS A 30 -5.34 -25.10 -12.70
N ASP A 31 -6.30 -24.20 -12.51
CA ASP A 31 -7.21 -23.72 -13.53
C ASP A 31 -6.79 -22.32 -14.00
N PRO A 32 -6.83 -22.04 -15.31
CA PRO A 32 -6.52 -20.72 -15.84
C PRO A 32 -7.42 -19.68 -15.17
N LEU A 33 -6.82 -18.79 -14.37
CA LEU A 33 -7.47 -17.57 -13.92
C LEU A 33 -7.94 -16.85 -15.18
N MET A 34 -9.24 -16.92 -15.47
CA MET A 34 -9.83 -16.25 -16.61
C MET A 34 -9.51 -14.75 -16.53
N THR A 35 -9.43 -14.10 -17.68
CA THR A 35 -9.15 -12.65 -17.84
C THR A 35 -10.07 -11.72 -17.06
N ASN A 36 -11.15 -12.23 -16.46
CA ASN A 36 -12.10 -11.53 -15.59
C ASN A 36 -11.97 -11.88 -14.08
N ALA A 37 -11.10 -12.80 -13.69
CA ALA A 37 -10.84 -13.16 -12.29
C ALA A 37 -9.91 -12.13 -11.65
N SER A 38 -10.39 -10.90 -11.55
CA SER A 38 -9.76 -9.86 -10.74
C SER A 38 -10.26 -9.97 -9.32
N VAL A 39 -9.37 -9.81 -8.34
CA VAL A 39 -9.72 -9.59 -6.92
C VAL A 39 -10.77 -8.48 -6.76
N MET A 40 -10.83 -7.54 -7.70
CA MET A 40 -11.79 -6.43 -7.68
C MET A 40 -13.17 -6.75 -8.26
N LEU A 41 -13.34 -7.88 -8.95
CA LEU A 41 -14.57 -8.20 -9.71
C LEU A 41 -15.32 -9.41 -9.16
N ASP A 42 -14.71 -10.20 -8.27
CA ASP A 42 -15.30 -11.39 -7.69
C ASP A 42 -15.02 -11.50 -6.19
N ASP A 43 -16.09 -11.48 -5.39
CA ASP A 43 -16.01 -11.49 -3.93
C ASP A 43 -15.42 -12.81 -3.39
N ALA A 44 -15.62 -13.93 -4.08
CA ALA A 44 -15.09 -15.22 -3.65
C ALA A 44 -13.57 -15.30 -3.87
N VAL A 45 -13.08 -14.79 -5.01
CA VAL A 45 -11.65 -14.62 -5.29
C VAL A 45 -11.04 -13.64 -4.30
N ALA A 46 -11.69 -12.50 -4.03
CA ALA A 46 -11.23 -11.53 -3.04
C ALA A 46 -11.09 -12.14 -1.65
N ALA A 47 -12.10 -12.88 -1.19
CA ALA A 47 -12.09 -13.55 0.11
C ALA A 47 -11.01 -14.65 0.19
N SER A 48 -10.80 -15.41 -0.90
CA SER A 48 -9.76 -16.45 -0.94
C SER A 48 -8.35 -15.84 -0.87
N VAL A 49 -8.09 -14.77 -1.61
CA VAL A 49 -6.81 -14.05 -1.59
C VAL A 49 -6.58 -13.41 -0.22
N ALA A 50 -7.60 -12.78 0.37
CA ALA A 50 -7.51 -12.19 1.70
C ALA A 50 -7.12 -13.23 2.76
N ARG A 51 -7.72 -14.44 2.75
CA ARG A 51 -7.35 -15.54 3.65
C ARG A 51 -5.90 -16.01 3.50
N GLY A 52 -5.29 -15.83 2.32
CA GLY A 52 -3.88 -16.16 2.08
C GLY A 52 -2.89 -15.10 2.60
N ILE A 53 -3.39 -13.92 2.98
CA ILE A 53 -2.59 -12.77 3.42
C ILE A 53 -2.76 -12.51 4.93
N ILE A 54 -3.97 -12.68 5.46
CA ILE A 54 -4.31 -12.44 6.87
C ILE A 54 -3.65 -13.51 7.75
N THR A 55 -2.96 -13.08 8.80
CA THR A 55 -2.40 -14.00 9.80
C THR A 55 -3.34 -14.20 11.00
N PRO A 56 -3.15 -15.25 11.82
CA PRO A 56 -4.00 -15.45 13.00
C PRO A 56 -4.01 -14.26 13.97
N GLN A 57 -2.93 -13.49 14.03
CA GLN A 57 -2.86 -12.26 14.82
C GLN A 57 -3.73 -11.15 14.22
N ASP A 58 -3.76 -11.05 12.89
CA ASP A 58 -4.60 -10.09 12.17
C ASP A 58 -6.08 -10.46 12.30
N GLU A 59 -6.43 -11.76 12.23
CA GLU A 59 -7.82 -12.22 12.48
C GLU A 59 -8.33 -11.79 13.85
N LYS A 60 -7.50 -11.95 14.90
CA LYS A 60 -7.85 -11.49 16.24
C LYS A 60 -8.08 -9.98 16.29
N LEU A 61 -7.20 -9.21 15.64
CA LEU A 61 -7.31 -7.75 15.59
C LEU A 61 -8.56 -7.30 14.81
N LEU A 62 -8.90 -8.01 13.74
CA LEU A 62 -10.09 -7.74 12.92
C LEU A 62 -11.39 -8.18 13.61
N ALA A 63 -11.37 -9.28 14.37
CA ALA A 63 -12.54 -9.79 15.09
C ALA A 63 -13.02 -8.85 16.20
N ASP A 64 -12.10 -8.12 16.82
CA ASP A 64 -12.41 -7.12 17.86
C ASP A 64 -12.86 -5.77 17.27
N ARG A 65 -12.84 -5.60 15.94
CA ARG A 65 -13.08 -4.32 15.26
C ARG A 65 -14.50 -4.22 14.71
N THR A 66 -15.14 -3.09 14.93
CA THR A 66 -16.47 -2.82 14.36
C THR A 66 -16.37 -2.37 12.90
N ASP A 67 -17.44 -2.58 12.12
CA ASP A 67 -17.50 -2.13 10.72
C ASP A 67 -17.23 -0.62 10.58
N VAL A 68 -17.72 0.18 11.54
CA VAL A 68 -17.52 1.63 11.56
C VAL A 68 -16.04 1.98 11.76
N GLU A 69 -15.36 1.28 12.66
CA GLU A 69 -13.91 1.47 12.87
C GLU A 69 -13.14 1.06 11.62
N ALA A 70 -13.42 -0.12 11.06
CA ALA A 70 -12.77 -0.60 9.84
C ALA A 70 -12.91 0.36 8.66
N ILE A 71 -14.11 0.95 8.46
CA ILE A 71 -14.36 1.98 7.44
C ILE A 71 -13.53 3.25 7.72
N ASN A 72 -13.51 3.72 8.96
CA ASN A 72 -12.76 4.92 9.34
C ASN A 72 -11.24 4.74 9.15
N ASP A 73 -10.70 3.58 9.52
CA ASP A 73 -9.28 3.27 9.32
C ASP A 73 -8.93 3.17 7.84
N SER A 74 -9.78 2.52 7.04
CA SER A 74 -9.61 2.43 5.60
C SER A 74 -9.63 3.82 4.94
N MET A 75 -10.50 4.71 5.41
CA MET A 75 -10.56 6.10 4.94
C MET A 75 -9.31 6.89 5.33
N ALA A 76 -8.85 6.74 6.59
CA ALA A 76 -7.62 7.37 7.06
C ALA A 76 -6.40 6.90 6.25
N LEU A 77 -6.28 5.59 5.99
CA LEU A 77 -5.25 5.02 5.15
C LEU A 77 -5.32 5.57 3.71
N SER A 78 -6.52 5.65 3.13
CA SER A 78 -6.72 6.20 1.79
C SER A 78 -6.26 7.65 1.68
N ILE A 79 -6.55 8.48 2.69
CA ILE A 79 -6.09 9.88 2.76
C ILE A 79 -4.56 9.94 2.87
N GLN A 80 -3.96 9.12 3.73
CA GLN A 80 -2.51 9.07 3.91
C GLN A 80 -1.80 8.63 2.61
N CYS A 81 -2.32 7.60 1.93
CA CYS A 81 -1.83 7.13 0.65
C CYS A 81 -1.89 8.23 -0.41
N ALA A 82 -3.03 8.93 -0.54
CA ALA A 82 -3.17 10.03 -1.48
C ALA A 82 -2.16 11.17 -1.22
N SER A 83 -1.95 11.51 0.06
CA SER A 83 -0.95 12.50 0.47
C SER A 83 0.48 12.06 0.14
N SER A 84 0.83 10.81 0.44
CA SER A 84 2.15 10.24 0.14
C SER A 84 2.44 10.23 -1.36
N VAL A 85 1.49 9.75 -2.18
CA VAL A 85 1.62 9.73 -3.65
C VAL A 85 1.75 11.15 -4.20
N SER A 86 0.96 12.11 -3.68
CA SER A 86 1.05 13.51 -4.09
C SER A 86 2.41 14.14 -3.74
N ASN A 87 2.97 13.80 -2.57
CA ASN A 87 4.31 14.24 -2.17
C ASN A 87 5.38 13.65 -3.10
N MET A 88 5.31 12.36 -3.41
CA MET A 88 6.19 11.72 -4.38
C MET A 88 6.11 12.38 -5.76
N ALA A 89 4.91 12.64 -6.26
CA ALA A 89 4.70 13.31 -7.53
C ALA A 89 5.36 14.70 -7.55
N ARG A 90 5.18 15.49 -6.49
CA ARG A 90 5.84 16.80 -6.35
C ARG A 90 7.37 16.68 -6.35
N ARG A 91 7.92 15.73 -5.59
CA ARG A 91 9.39 15.50 -5.53
C ARG A 91 9.95 15.08 -6.88
N LEU A 92 9.23 14.23 -7.62
CA LEU A 92 9.59 13.83 -8.98
C LEU A 92 9.55 15.00 -9.95
N GLN A 93 8.55 15.88 -9.84
CA GLN A 93 8.46 17.09 -10.65
C GLN A 93 9.66 18.02 -10.43
N VAL A 94 10.03 18.29 -9.16
CA VAL A 94 11.20 19.11 -8.82
C VAL A 94 12.47 18.50 -9.41
N ARG A 95 12.70 17.20 -9.19
CA ARG A 95 13.86 16.50 -9.76
C ARG A 95 13.87 16.53 -11.30
N GLY A 96 12.70 16.43 -11.92
CA GLY A 96 12.56 16.54 -13.38
C GLY A 96 13.03 17.91 -13.90
N ASN A 97 12.66 18.99 -13.20
CA ASN A 97 13.10 20.34 -13.54
C ASN A 97 14.61 20.51 -13.38
N GLU A 98 15.18 20.03 -12.27
CA GLU A 98 16.63 20.06 -12.02
C GLU A 98 17.41 19.32 -13.12
N VAL A 99 16.95 18.13 -13.51
CA VAL A 99 17.57 17.35 -14.60
C VAL A 99 17.50 18.11 -15.93
N GLN A 100 16.37 18.76 -16.22
CA GLN A 100 16.21 19.53 -17.46
C GLN A 100 17.10 20.77 -17.49
N GLU A 101 17.26 21.45 -16.35
CA GLU A 101 18.17 22.58 -16.21
C GLU A 101 19.62 22.15 -16.45
N LEU A 102 20.07 21.08 -15.77
CA LEU A 102 21.41 20.51 -15.95
C LEU A 102 21.65 20.11 -17.40
N ARG A 103 20.66 19.49 -18.06
CA ARG A 103 20.76 19.14 -19.48
C ARG A 103 20.98 20.36 -20.36
N THR A 104 20.27 21.45 -20.08
CA THR A 104 20.41 22.71 -20.83
C THR A 104 21.79 23.33 -20.62
N GLN A 105 22.29 23.33 -19.38
CA GLN A 105 23.65 23.81 -19.07
C GLN A 105 24.72 22.99 -19.79
N VAL A 106 24.63 21.66 -19.77
CA VAL A 106 25.58 20.77 -20.49
C VAL A 106 25.57 21.05 -21.99
N LEU A 107 24.40 21.21 -22.60
CA LEU A 107 24.29 21.55 -24.03
C LEU A 107 24.92 22.89 -24.38
N SER A 108 24.89 23.88 -23.47
CA SER A 108 25.51 25.19 -23.70
C SER A 108 27.04 25.18 -23.64
N LEU A 109 27.64 24.12 -23.08
CA LEU A 109 29.08 23.94 -22.93
C LEU A 109 29.68 23.07 -24.04
N GLN A 110 28.86 22.50 -24.92
CA GLN A 110 29.26 21.71 -26.09
C GLN A 110 29.33 22.58 -27.35
#